data_AF-I3SBR4-F1
#
_entry.id   AF-I3SBR4-F1
#
_cell.length_a   1.000
_cell.length_b   1.000
_cell.length_c   1.000
_cell.angle_alpha   90.00
_cell.angle_beta   90.00
_cell.angle_gamma   90.00
#
_symmetry.space_group_name_H-M   'P 1'
#
loop_
_entity.id
_entity.type
_entity.pdbx_description
1 polymer ?
#
loop_
_entity_poly.entity_id
_entity_poly.type
_entity_poly.pdbx_seq_one_letter_code
_entity_poly.pdbx_strand_id
1 'polypeptide(L)'
;MECVVQGIIETQHVEALEILLQGLCGVQRERLRIHEICLKNGPNLGNVASEVRLLCDLEQAEPSWTVKHIGGPIRGAGADQISVLVRNMVESKASKNVLYVLYTGVQVRS
;
A
#
# COMPACT_ATOMS: atom_id res chain seq x y z
N MET A 1 -0.48 4.15 -10.71
CA MET A 1 -1.85 4.54 -10.29
C MET A 1 -2.45 3.36 -9.58
N GLU A 2 -3.22 3.60 -8.51
CA GLU A 2 -3.95 2.55 -7.80
C GLU A 2 -5.44 2.92 -7.68
N CYS A 3 -6.27 1.89 -7.68
CA CYS A 3 -7.72 1.98 -7.49
C CYS A 3 -8.07 1.14 -6.26
N VAL A 4 -8.66 1.76 -5.25
CA VAL A 4 -8.93 1.14 -3.96
C VAL A 4 -10.43 1.01 -3.75
N VAL A 5 -10.88 -0.24 -3.58
CA VAL A 5 -12.21 -0.58 -3.11
C VAL A 5 -12.06 -1.19 -1.72
N GLN A 6 -12.83 -0.70 -0.76
CA GLN A 6 -12.83 -1.21 0.60
C GLN A 6 -14.19 -1.82 0.91
N GLY A 7 -14.18 -2.97 1.58
CA GLY A 7 -15.36 -3.66 2.07
C GLY A 7 -15.12 -4.14 3.49
N ILE A 8 -16.21 -4.45 4.19
CA ILE A 8 -16.18 -5.02 5.53
C ILE A 8 -16.74 -6.44 5.43
N ILE A 9 -16.11 -7.37 6.12
CA ILE A 9 -16.57 -8.75 6.25
C ILE A 9 -16.55 -9.17 7.71
N GLU A 10 -17.60 -9.88 8.13
CA GLU A 10 -17.64 -10.50 9.44
C GLU A 10 -16.76 -11.75 9.46
N THR A 11 -16.07 -12.00 10.57
CA THR A 11 -15.13 -13.13 10.71
C THR A 11 -15.76 -14.47 10.33
N GLN A 12 -17.04 -14.68 10.67
CA GLN A 12 -17.79 -15.91 10.34
C GLN A 12 -17.95 -16.18 8.84
N HIS A 13 -17.78 -15.15 7.99
CA HIS A 13 -17.92 -15.25 6.54
C HIS A 13 -16.58 -15.31 5.80
N VAL A 14 -15.44 -15.21 6.49
CA VAL A 14 -14.11 -15.15 5.87
C VAL A 14 -13.81 -16.41 5.03
N GLU A 15 -14.12 -17.59 5.54
CA GLU A 15 -13.91 -18.86 4.81
C GLU A 15 -14.81 -18.97 3.57
N ALA A 16 -16.08 -18.59 3.71
CA ALA A 16 -17.02 -18.58 2.58
C ALA A 16 -16.59 -17.60 1.48
N LEU A 17 -16.09 -16.42 1.86
CA LEU A 17 -15.53 -15.46 0.90
C LEU A 17 -14.27 -16.02 0.22
N GLU A 18 -13.40 -16.70 0.96
CA GLU A 18 -12.19 -17.32 0.41
C GLU A 18 -12.54 -18.35 -0.68
N ILE A 19 -13.49 -19.24 -0.41
CA ILE A 19 -13.97 -20.25 -1.38
C ILE A 19 -14.57 -19.56 -2.62
N LEU A 20 -15.39 -18.53 -2.40
CA LEU A 20 -16.00 -17.77 -3.50
C LEU A 20 -14.96 -17.08 -4.37
N LEU A 21 -13.97 -16.41 -3.77
CA LEU A 21 -12.88 -15.75 -4.52
C LEU A 21 -12.03 -16.76 -5.27
N GLN A 22 -11.74 -17.92 -4.69
CA GLN A 22 -11.03 -19.00 -5.39
C GLN A 22 -11.80 -19.49 -6.62
N GLY A 23 -13.12 -19.65 -6.50
CA GLY A 23 -13.99 -20.03 -7.62
C GLY A 23 -14.08 -18.96 -8.72
N LEU A 24 -14.15 -17.67 -8.34
CA LEU A 24 -14.26 -16.56 -9.29
C LEU A 24 -12.94 -16.22 -9.99
N CYS A 25 -11.83 -16.21 -9.25
CA CYS A 25 -10.53 -15.82 -9.77
C CYS A 25 -9.77 -16.98 -10.43
N GLY A 26 -10.13 -18.23 -10.12
CA GLY A 26 -9.48 -19.43 -10.67
C GLY A 26 -8.02 -19.60 -10.24
N VAL A 27 -7.55 -18.83 -9.26
CA VAL A 27 -6.19 -18.87 -8.71
C VAL A 27 -6.23 -19.26 -7.24
N GLN A 28 -5.19 -19.98 -6.81
CA GLN A 28 -5.03 -20.34 -5.41
C GLN A 28 -4.66 -19.11 -4.59
N ARG A 29 -5.11 -19.07 -3.32
CA ARG A 29 -4.73 -18.01 -2.41
C ARG A 29 -3.23 -18.10 -2.10
N GLU A 30 -2.50 -17.05 -2.41
CA GLU A 30 -1.13 -16.89 -1.93
C GLU A 30 -1.14 -16.45 -0.48
N ARG A 31 -0.36 -17.13 0.36
CA ARG A 31 -0.14 -16.71 1.74
C ARG A 31 0.78 -15.49 1.72
N LEU A 32 0.31 -14.38 2.28
CA LEU A 32 1.10 -13.15 2.39
C LEU A 32 1.37 -12.86 3.86
N ARG A 33 2.63 -12.58 4.19
CA ARG A 33 3.03 -12.03 5.50
C ARG A 33 3.95 -10.84 5.24
N ILE A 34 3.37 -9.65 5.23
CA ILE A 34 4.09 -8.42 4.95
C ILE A 34 4.24 -7.63 6.24
N HIS A 35 5.44 -7.14 6.52
CA HIS A 35 5.63 -6.06 7.49
C HIS A 35 5.50 -4.72 6.79
N GLU A 36 4.58 -3.88 7.23
CA GLU A 36 4.32 -2.55 6.66
C GLU A 36 4.71 -1.44 7.63
N ILE A 37 5.56 -0.52 7.17
CA ILE A 37 5.84 0.75 7.84
C ILE A 37 5.24 1.87 7.01
N CYS A 38 4.28 2.59 7.60
CA CYS A 38 3.57 3.68 6.94
C CYS A 38 4.05 5.03 7.50
N LEU A 39 4.64 5.85 6.64
CA LEU A 39 5.09 7.21 6.92
C LEU A 39 4.15 8.18 6.23
N LYS A 40 3.34 8.90 6.99
CA LYS A 40 2.42 9.91 6.45
C LYS A 40 3.07 11.27 6.47
N ASN A 41 2.78 12.10 5.47
CA ASN A 41 3.26 13.46 5.50
C ASN A 41 2.65 14.22 6.69
N GLY A 42 3.51 14.90 7.44
CA GLY A 42 3.09 15.85 8.46
C GLY A 42 2.68 17.19 7.84
N PRO A 43 2.16 18.13 8.65
CA PRO A 43 1.73 19.46 8.19
C PRO A 43 2.81 20.24 7.41
N ASN A 44 4.09 19.90 7.62
CA ASN A 44 5.24 20.62 7.10
C ASN A 44 5.78 20.08 5.75
N LEU A 45 5.18 19.03 5.18
CA LEU A 45 5.71 18.32 4.00
C LEU A 45 4.83 18.42 2.73
N GLY A 46 3.71 19.15 2.77
CA GLY A 46 2.89 19.49 1.59
C GLY A 46 1.39 19.66 1.88
N ASN A 47 0.67 20.33 0.98
CA ASN A 47 -0.78 20.62 1.13
C ASN A 47 -1.72 19.42 0.87
N VAL A 48 -1.20 18.34 0.29
CA VAL A 48 -2.00 17.16 -0.09
C VAL A 48 -1.52 15.97 0.69
N ALA A 49 -2.44 15.25 1.36
CA ALA A 49 -2.09 14.03 2.10
C ALA A 49 -1.38 13.03 1.18
N SER A 50 -0.19 12.61 1.57
CA SER A 50 0.60 11.58 0.89
C SER A 50 1.24 10.67 1.93
N GLU A 51 1.55 9.44 1.51
CA GLU A 51 2.17 8.46 2.38
C GLU A 51 3.25 7.67 1.64
N VAL A 52 4.32 7.35 2.36
CA VAL A 52 5.34 6.40 1.94
C VAL A 52 5.12 5.12 2.73
N ARG A 53 4.96 4.01 2.03
CA ARG A 53 4.83 2.68 2.62
C ARG A 53 6.07 1.85 2.29
N LEU A 54 6.62 1.21 3.32
CA LEU A 54 7.72 0.26 3.20
C LEU A 54 7.17 -1.11 3.52
N LEU A 55 7.25 -2.00 2.54
CA LEU A 55 6.69 -3.35 2.63
C LEU A 55 7.85 -4.33 2.61
N CYS A 56 8.02 -5.11 3.67
CA CYS A 56 8.96 -6.22 3.74
C CYS A 56 8.19 -7.54 3.66
N ASP A 57 8.49 -8.35 2.64
CA ASP A 57 7.94 -9.69 2.54
C ASP A 57 8.65 -10.65 3.49
N LEU A 58 7.92 -11.14 4.49
CA LEU A 58 8.41 -12.03 5.54
C LEU A 58 8.24 -13.52 5.20
N GLU A 59 7.59 -13.87 4.10
CA GLU A 59 7.52 -15.27 3.64
C GLU A 59 8.82 -15.67 2.90
N GLN A 60 9.65 -14.71 2.48
CA GLN A 60 10.93 -14.97 1.81
C GLN A 60 12.09 -15.17 2.79
N ALA A 61 13.03 -16.05 2.41
CA ALA A 61 14.23 -16.33 3.21
C ALA A 61 15.17 -15.11 3.32
N GLU A 62 15.23 -14.28 2.27
CA GLU A 62 15.94 -13.01 2.30
C GLU A 62 14.93 -11.85 2.30
N PRO A 63 15.12 -10.83 3.15
CA PRO A 63 14.18 -9.72 3.25
C PRO A 63 14.20 -8.90 1.96
N SER A 64 13.09 -8.94 1.22
CA SER A 64 12.86 -8.10 0.05
C SER A 64 11.96 -6.92 0.42
N TRP A 65 12.38 -5.70 0.06
CA TRP A 65 11.66 -4.48 0.40
C TRP A 65 11.06 -3.84 -0.85
N THR A 66 9.82 -3.39 -0.71
CA THR A 66 9.14 -2.54 -1.68
C THR A 66 8.82 -1.20 -1.05
N VAL A 67 9.23 -0.13 -1.71
CA VAL A 67 8.92 1.25 -1.32
C VAL A 67 7.81 1.75 -2.22
N LYS A 68 6.70 2.21 -1.64
CA LYS A 68 5.58 2.80 -2.37
C LYS A 68 5.39 4.24 -1.91
N HIS A 69 5.38 5.17 -2.85
CA HIS A 69 4.89 6.53 -2.62
C HIS A 69 3.46 6.62 -3.16
N ILE A 70 2.53 7.01 -2.28
CA ILE A 70 1.10 7.13 -2.57
C ILE A 70 0.70 8.58 -2.37
N GLY A 71 0.22 9.20 -3.44
CA GLY A 71 -0.33 10.56 -3.41
C GLY A 71 -1.76 10.61 -2.90
N GLY A 72 -2.29 11.82 -2.79
CA GLY A 72 -3.68 12.04 -2.38
C GLY A 72 -4.70 11.53 -3.42
N PRO A 73 -5.99 11.52 -3.04
CA PRO A 73 -7.09 11.21 -3.94
C PRO A 73 -7.06 12.10 -5.20
N ILE A 74 -7.19 11.49 -6.37
CA ILE A 74 -7.43 12.23 -7.62
C ILE A 74 -8.80 12.89 -7.52
N ARG A 75 -8.89 14.17 -7.86
CA ARG A 75 -10.13 14.97 -7.82
C ARG A 75 -10.50 15.43 -9.23
N GLY A 76 -11.80 15.64 -9.45
CA GLY A 76 -12.34 16.19 -10.69
C GLY A 76 -13.63 15.50 -11.10
N ALA A 77 -14.39 16.12 -12.00
CA ALA A 77 -15.75 15.69 -12.36
C ALA A 77 -15.88 14.21 -12.76
N GLY A 78 -14.84 13.62 -13.36
CA GLY A 78 -14.82 12.19 -13.68
C GLY A 78 -14.44 11.28 -12.51
N ALA A 79 -13.61 11.74 -11.57
CA ALA A 79 -13.22 10.97 -10.38
C ALA A 79 -14.34 10.96 -9.32
N ASP A 80 -15.11 12.04 -9.24
CA ASP A 80 -16.19 12.20 -8.26
C ASP A 80 -17.45 11.36 -8.59
N GLN A 81 -17.52 10.80 -9.81
CA GLN A 81 -18.64 9.97 -10.29
C GLN A 81 -18.42 8.47 -10.08
N ILE A 82 -17.27 8.05 -9.56
CA ILE A 82 -16.87 6.64 -9.45
C ILE A 82 -16.84 6.23 -7.98
N SER A 83 -17.36 5.04 -7.65
CA SER A 83 -17.40 4.49 -6.28
C SER A 83 -16.05 3.97 -5.76
N VAL A 84 -14.95 4.31 -6.43
CA VAL A 84 -13.60 3.78 -6.21
C VAL A 84 -12.66 4.93 -5.94
N LEU A 85 -11.83 4.80 -4.90
CA LEU A 85 -10.79 5.77 -4.60
C LEU A 85 -9.61 5.59 -5.57
N VAL A 86 -9.31 6.60 -6.38
CA VAL A 86 -8.17 6.58 -7.30
C VAL A 86 -7.03 7.45 -6.77
N ARG A 87 -5.81 6.91 -6.70
CA ARG A 87 -4.61 7.62 -6.23
C ARG A 87 -3.42 7.41 -7.16
N ASN A 88 -2.55 8.43 -7.24
CA ASN A 88 -1.25 8.27 -7.86
C ASN A 88 -0.37 7.41 -6.96
N MET A 89 0.30 6.41 -7.54
CA MET A 89 1.19 5.50 -6.83
C MET A 89 2.39 5.21 -7.71
N VAL A 90 3.58 5.34 -7.12
CA VAL A 90 4.86 4.96 -7.69
C VAL A 90 5.51 3.96 -6.75
N GLU A 91 5.99 2.84 -7.28
CA GLU A 91 6.66 1.80 -6.51
C GLU A 91 8.08 1.55 -7.01
N SER A 92 8.95 1.12 -6.10
CA SER A 92 10.30 0.69 -6.40
C SER A 92 10.70 -0.47 -5.50
N LYS A 93 11.49 -1.40 -6.04
CA LYS A 93 12.15 -2.44 -5.25
C LYS A 93 13.40 -1.86 -4.64
N ALA A 94 13.63 -2.20 -3.38
CA ALA A 94 14.84 -1.80 -2.68
C ALA A 94 15.47 -3.00 -1.98
N SER A 95 16.80 -3.03 -2.02
CA SER A 95 17.60 -4.03 -1.30
C SER A 95 17.89 -3.55 0.13
N LYS A 96 18.76 -4.29 0.82
CA LYS A 96 19.25 -4.02 2.18
C LYS A 96 19.38 -2.52 2.50
N ASN A 97 19.03 -2.15 3.72
CA ASN A 97 19.20 -0.80 4.31
C ASN A 97 18.16 0.27 3.94
N VAL A 98 16.96 -0.10 3.48
CA VAL A 98 15.86 0.85 3.21
C VAL A 98 15.57 1.78 4.39
N LEU A 99 15.48 1.22 5.60
CA LEU A 99 15.24 2.00 6.80
C LEU A 99 16.37 3.00 7.05
N TYR A 100 17.62 2.56 6.94
CA TYR A 100 18.78 3.43 7.10
C TYR A 100 18.80 4.57 6.08
N VAL A 101 18.51 4.30 4.80
CA VAL A 101 18.47 5.34 3.75
C VAL A 101 17.38 6.38 4.04
N LEU A 102 16.23 5.96 4.55
CA LEU A 102 15.17 6.91 4.90
C LEU A 102 15.52 7.71 6.16
N TYR A 103 16.06 7.07 7.20
CA TYR A 103 16.45 7.79 8.41
C TYR A 103 17.60 8.78 8.16
N THR A 104 18.56 8.43 7.31
CA THR A 104 19.70 9.32 6.98
C THR A 104 19.36 10.35 5.89
N GLY A 105 18.51 10.00 4.92
CA GLY A 105 18.06 10.90 3.86
C GLY A 105 16.99 11.91 4.29
N VAL A 106 16.23 11.63 5.35
CA VAL A 106 15.23 12.56 5.93
C VAL A 106 15.88 13.60 6.87
N GLN A 107 17.20 13.52 7.10
CA GLN A 107 17.95 14.52 7.87
C GLN A 107 18.28 15.78 7.04
N VAL A 108 17.35 16.22 6.19
CA VAL A 108 17.48 17.45 5.38
C VAL A 108 16.60 18.54 6.00
N ARG A 109 17.28 19.40 6.77
CA ARG A 109 16.94 20.79 7.13
C ARG A 109 15.73 20.99 8.06
N SER A 110 15.99 20.88 9.37
CA SER A 110 15.37 21.78 10.36
C SER A 110 15.98 23.18 10.24
#